data_AF-A0A9E1GPJ5-F1
#
_entry.id   AF-A0A9E1GPJ5-F1
#
_cell.length_a   1.000
_cell.length_b   1.000
_cell.length_c   1.000
_cell.angle_alpha   90.00
_cell.angle_beta   90.00
_cell.angle_gamma   90.00
#
_symmetry.space_group_name_H-M   'P 1'
#
loop_
_entity.id
_entity.type
_entity.pdbx_description
1 polymer ?
#
loop_
_entity_poly.entity_id
_entity_poly.type
_entity_poly.pdbx_seq_one_letter_code
_entity_poly.pdbx_strand_id
1 'polypeptide(L)' 'MKKIIEFAPAAAKEDKLEQISSYLEQLKTSLAELTEEYESQNADEEKVTALTEALDALEDAYDAIEEVLLDEVR' A
#
# COMPACT_ATOMS: atom_id res chain seq x y z
N MET A 1 -6.77 6.14 14.73
CA MET A 1 -7.35 7.18 13.84
C MET A 1 -7.75 6.48 12.55
N LYS A 2 -9.04 6.51 12.15
CA LYS A 2 -9.41 6.11 10.78
C LYS A 2 -8.96 7.26 9.87
N LYS A 3 -7.81 7.13 9.22
CA LYS A 3 -7.45 8.04 8.12
C LYS A 3 -8.28 7.60 6.91
N ILE A 4 -9.46 8.19 6.76
CA ILE A 4 -10.19 8.13 5.49
C ILE A 4 -9.42 9.05 4.55
N ILE A 5 -9.04 8.56 3.37
CA ILE A 5 -8.40 9.40 2.36
C ILE A 5 -9.44 10.39 1.87
N GLU A 6 -9.31 11.65 2.29
CA GLU A 6 -10.15 12.76 1.79
C GLU A 6 -9.46 13.41 0.60
N PHE A 7 -9.89 13.06 -0.60
CA PHE A 7 -9.42 13.74 -1.81
C PHE A 7 -10.09 15.10 -1.93
N ALA A 8 -9.29 16.15 -2.12
CA ALA A 8 -9.84 17.46 -2.44
C ALA A 8 -10.69 17.37 -3.74
N PRO A 9 -11.95 17.84 -3.75
CA PRO A 9 -12.86 17.64 -4.87
C PRO A 9 -12.38 18.29 -6.17
N ALA A 10 -11.53 19.33 -6.08
CA ALA A 10 -11.00 20.07 -7.23
C ALA A 10 -9.53 19.72 -7.60
N ALA A 11 -8.90 18.75 -6.94
CA ALA A 11 -7.52 18.34 -7.26
C ALA A 11 -7.44 17.69 -8.66
N ALA A 12 -6.32 17.91 -9.36
CA ALA A 12 -6.05 17.26 -10.63
C ALA A 12 -6.00 15.73 -10.45
N LYS A 13 -6.18 14.97 -11.54
CA LYS A 13 -6.16 13.50 -11.45
C LYS A 13 -4.77 13.01 -11.03
N GLU A 14 -3.72 13.71 -11.43
CA GLU A 14 -2.32 13.50 -11.05
C GLU A 14 -2.11 13.76 -9.55
N ASP A 15 -2.57 14.91 -9.03
CA ASP A 15 -2.49 15.22 -7.59
C ASP A 15 -3.20 14.17 -6.71
N LYS A 16 -4.31 13.61 -7.21
CA LYS A 16 -5.03 12.54 -6.52
C LYS A 16 -4.26 11.22 -6.56
N LEU A 17 -3.58 10.94 -7.67
CA LEU A 17 -2.78 9.74 -7.85
C LEU A 17 -1.51 9.79 -6.98
N GLU A 18 -0.83 10.94 -6.88
CA GLU A 18 0.28 11.17 -5.96
C GLU A 18 -0.14 10.95 -4.49
N GLN A 19 -1.33 11.45 -4.12
CA GLN A 19 -1.88 11.20 -2.79
C GLN A 19 -2.11 9.71 -2.57
N ILE A 20 -2.71 8.99 -3.53
CA ILE A 20 -2.90 7.54 -3.44
C ILE A 20 -1.56 6.83 -3.26
N SER A 21 -0.54 7.15 -4.07
CA SER A 21 0.80 6.57 -3.97
C SER A 21 1.39 6.74 -2.56
N SER A 22 1.36 7.97 -2.03
CA SER A 22 1.85 8.26 -0.67
C SER A 22 1.08 7.50 0.42
N TYR A 23 -0.23 7.27 0.25
CA TYR A 23 -1.00 6.46 1.18
C TYR A 23 -0.69 4.97 1.06
N LEU A 24 -0.48 4.45 -0.14
CA LEU A 24 -0.09 3.06 -0.38
C LEU A 24 1.29 2.77 0.22
N GLU A 25 2.26 3.68 0.08
CA GLU A 25 3.58 3.56 0.70
C GLU A 25 3.47 3.44 2.23
N GLN A 26 2.67 4.31 2.86
CA GLN A 26 2.41 4.26 4.30
C GLN A 26 1.74 2.95 4.71
N LEU A 27 0.73 2.50 3.95
CA LEU A 27 0.00 1.28 4.25
C LEU A 27 0.89 0.04 4.10
N LYS A 28 1.74 0.00 3.07
CA LYS A 28 2.72 -1.06 2.84
C LYS A 28 3.67 -1.17 4.01
N THR A 29 4.26 -0.05 4.43
CA THR A 29 5.17 -0.02 5.58
C THR A 29 4.48 -0.55 6.84
N SER A 30 3.27 -0.07 7.15
CA SER A 30 2.53 -0.55 8.32
C SER A 30 2.11 -2.01 8.24
N LEU A 31 1.78 -2.52 7.06
CA LEU A 31 1.44 -3.93 6.86
C LEU A 31 2.68 -4.82 7.02
N ALA A 32 3.82 -4.40 6.48
CA ALA A 32 5.10 -5.11 6.65
C ALA A 32 5.51 -5.24 8.13
N GLU A 33 5.45 -4.13 8.87
CA GLU A 33 5.70 -4.13 10.32
C GLU A 33 4.76 -5.10 11.06
N LEU A 34 3.47 -5.09 10.71
CA LEU A 34 2.50 -5.99 11.35
C LEU A 34 2.72 -7.46 10.95
N THR A 35 3.09 -7.75 9.70
CA THR A 35 3.40 -9.11 9.26
C THR A 35 4.59 -9.67 10.03
N GLU A 36 5.65 -8.88 10.23
CA GLU A 36 6.81 -9.26 11.06
C GLU A 36 6.42 -9.52 12.53
N GLU A 37 5.51 -8.71 13.09
CA GLU A 37 4.96 -8.95 14.42
C GLU A 37 4.21 -10.29 14.51
N TYR A 38 3.46 -10.68 13.47
CA TYR A 38 2.79 -11.98 13.41
C TYR A 38 3.80 -13.13 13.31
N GLU A 39 4.83 -13.01 12.46
CA GLU A 39 5.89 -14.01 12.31
C GLU A 39 6.64 -14.26 13.63
N SER A 40 7.01 -13.18 14.33
CA SER A 40 7.78 -13.26 15.58
C SER A 40 6.98 -13.83 16.77
N GLN A 41 5.64 -13.79 16.73
CA GLN A 41 4.78 -14.25 17.82
C GLN A 41 4.36 -15.73 17.70
N ASN A 42 4.99 -16.52 16.82
CA ASN A 42 4.53 -17.86 16.45
C ASN A 42 3.04 -17.85 16.04
N ALA A 43 2.62 -16.83 15.28
CA ALA A 43 1.28 -16.81 14.73
C ALA A 43 1.07 -18.00 13.78
N ASP A 44 -0.20 -18.32 13.55
CA ASP A 44 -0.61 -19.33 12.58
C ASP A 44 0.05 -19.08 11.21
N GLU A 45 0.77 -20.08 10.68
CA GLU A 45 1.48 -19.99 9.40
C GLU A 45 0.54 -19.57 8.26
N GLU A 46 -0.74 -19.97 8.32
CA GLU A 46 -1.75 -19.57 7.32
C GLU A 46 -2.04 -18.06 7.37
N LYS A 47 -2.03 -17.47 8.56
CA LYS A 47 -2.25 -16.02 8.74
C LYS A 47 -1.05 -15.22 8.28
N VAL A 48 0.16 -15.66 8.62
CA VAL A 48 1.40 -15.04 8.12
C VAL A 48 1.40 -15.07 6.60
N THR A 49 1.14 -16.24 5.99
CA THR A 49 1.08 -16.39 4.53
C THR A 49 0.07 -15.42 3.91
N ALA A 50 -1.15 -15.35 4.45
CA ALA A 50 -2.17 -14.43 3.94
C ALA A 50 -1.78 -12.95 4.07
N LEU A 51 -1.07 -12.57 5.14
CA LEU A 51 -0.59 -11.19 5.32
C LEU A 51 0.58 -10.86 4.39
N THR A 52 1.48 -11.80 4.13
CA THR A 52 2.55 -11.66 3.14
C THR A 52 1.98 -11.51 1.73
N GLU A 53 1.02 -12.35 1.33
CA GLU A 53 0.34 -12.22 0.03
C GLU A 53 -0.37 -10.87 -0.12
N ALA A 54 -0.98 -10.35 0.96
CA ALA A 54 -1.60 -9.04 0.95
C ALA A 54 -0.57 -7.89 0.84
N LEU A 55 0.63 -8.06 1.40
CA LEU A 55 1.73 -7.11 1.28
C LEU A 55 2.28 -7.08 -0.16
N ASP A 56 2.49 -8.25 -0.77
CA ASP A 56 2.95 -8.38 -2.16
C ASP A 56 1.96 -7.71 -3.12
N ALA A 57 0.66 -7.99 -2.95
CA ALA A 57 -0.38 -7.35 -3.78
C ALA A 57 -0.44 -5.82 -3.61
N LEU A 58 -0.02 -5.31 -2.45
CA LEU A 58 0.06 -3.87 -2.18
C LEU A 58 1.31 -3.24 -2.79
N GLU A 59 2.42 -3.97 -2.81
CA GLU A 59 3.65 -3.61 -3.55
C GLU A 59 3.37 -3.52 -5.05
N ASP A 60 2.74 -4.54 -5.63
CA ASP A 60 2.35 -4.55 -7.05
C ASP A 60 1.45 -3.34 -7.40
N ALA A 61 0.50 -3.01 -6.52
CA ALA A 61 -0.39 -1.87 -6.72
C ALA A 61 0.35 -0.52 -6.62
N TYR A 62 1.30 -0.40 -5.69
CA TYR A 62 2.13 0.79 -5.54
C TYR A 62 3.01 1.00 -6.77
N ASP A 63 3.70 -0.05 -7.22
CA ASP A 63 4.61 0.01 -8.37
C ASP A 63 3.85 0.39 -9.66
N ALA A 64 2.68 -0.21 -9.90
CA ALA A 64 1.85 0.14 -11.05
C ALA A 64 1.38 1.61 -11.03
N ILE A 65 1.18 2.20 -9.85
CA ILE A 65 0.81 3.61 -9.70
C ILE A 65 2.01 4.53 -9.91
N GLU A 66 3.19 4.16 -9.38
CA GLU A 66 4.43 4.89 -9.61
C GLU A 66 4.81 4.90 -11.10
N GLU A 67 4.65 3.77 -11.83
CA GLU A 67 4.87 3.73 -13.28
C GLU A 67 3.98 4.73 -14.03
N VAL A 68 2.72 4.90 -13.62
CA VAL A 68 1.81 5.89 -14.21
C VAL A 68 2.24 7.31 -13.88
N LEU A 69 2.70 7.57 -12.65
CA LEU A 69 3.17 8.90 -12.22
C LEU A 69 4.47 9.30 -12.92
N LEU A 70 5.36 8.35 -13.17
CA LEU A 70 6.63 8.55 -13.88
C LEU A 70 6.46 8.58 -15.41
N ASP A 71 5.25 8.35 -15.92
CA ASP A 71 4.94 8.22 -17.36
C ASP A 71 5.77 7.10 -18.03
N GLU A 72 6.03 6.02 -17.28
CA GLU A 72 6.82 4.85 -17.69
C GLU A 72 5.96 3.69 -18.20
N VAL A 73 4.64 3.77 -18.06
CA VAL A 73 3.69 2.80 -18.64
C VAL A 73 3.79 2.83 -20.17
N ARG A 74 4.26 1.72 -20.77
CA ARG A 74 4.41 1.55 -22.23
C ARG A 74 3.37 0.64 -22.85
#